data_AF-A0A352PXD7-F1
#
_entry.id   AF-A0A352PXD7-F1
#
_cell.length_a   1.000
_cell.length_b   1.000
_cell.length_c   1.000
_cell.angle_alpha   90.00
_cell.angle_beta   90.00
_cell.angle_gamma   90.00
#
_symmetry.space_group_name_H-M   'P 1'
#
loop_
_entity.id
_entity.type
_entity.pdbx_description
1 polymer ?
#
loop_
_entity_poly.entity_id
_entity_poly.type
_entity_poly.pdbx_seq_one_letter_code
_entity_poly.pdbx_strand_id
1 'polypeptide(L)'
;MKLLLISEYFPDSATGTITGGVEARTWFLSRLLAQRHDVTVITSWRRSQPRSQIIDGIKVYRPGQHHEYANEGKAGSRLRFALAAYRLGCRLGPFDIV
;
A
#
# COMPACT_ATOMS: atom_id res chain seq x y z
N MET A 1 5.24 -10.36 14.55
CA MET A 1 5.91 -9.08 14.25
C MET A 1 4.93 -8.16 13.53
N LYS A 2 5.07 -6.86 13.72
CA LYS A 2 4.35 -5.80 13.01
C LYS A 2 5.19 -5.34 11.83
N LEU A 3 4.72 -5.61 10.62
CA LEU A 3 5.44 -5.33 9.38
C LEU A 3 4.71 -4.23 8.62
N LEU A 4 5.45 -3.24 8.13
CA LEU A 4 4.94 -2.23 7.21
C LEU A 4 5.54 -2.47 5.83
N LEU A 5 4.71 -2.49 4.78
CA LEU A 5 5.16 -2.44 3.40
C LEU A 5 4.64 -1.14 2.77
N ILE A 6 5.48 -0.47 2.00
CA ILE A 6 5.11 0.74 1.27
C ILE A 6 5.27 0.47 -0.22
N SER A 7 4.20 0.64 -0.98
CA SER A 7 4.20 0.48 -2.44
C SER A 7 3.34 1.55 -3.08
N GLU A 8 3.69 2.05 -4.26
CA GLU A 8 2.85 3.02 -4.97
C GLU A 8 1.49 2.42 -5.34
N TYR A 9 1.48 1.14 -5.72
CA TYR A 9 0.27 0.42 -6.14
C TYR A 9 0.08 -0.87 -5.37
N PHE A 10 -1.18 -1.21 -5.14
CA PHE A 10 -1.63 -2.42 -4.49
C PHE A 10 -3.05 -2.76 -4.97
N PRO A 11 -3.40 -4.06 -5.04
CA PRO A 11 -4.74 -4.49 -5.40
C PRO A 11 -5.83 -3.89 -4.49
N ASP A 12 -7.01 -3.73 -5.04
CA ASP A 12 -8.22 -3.31 -4.31
C ASP A 12 -8.97 -4.47 -3.67
N SER A 13 -8.67 -5.70 -4.07
CA SER A 13 -9.35 -6.92 -3.63
C SER A 13 -8.43 -8.13 -3.81
N ALA A 14 -8.78 -9.25 -3.17
CA ALA A 14 -8.00 -10.49 -3.27
C ALA A 14 -8.02 -11.11 -4.67
N THR A 15 -9.07 -10.83 -5.44
CA THR A 15 -9.28 -11.26 -6.83
C THR A 15 -9.01 -10.14 -7.84
N GLY A 16 -8.47 -9.00 -7.39
CA GLY A 16 -8.24 -7.82 -8.22
C GLY A 16 -7.15 -8.04 -9.26
N THR A 17 -7.24 -7.31 -10.37
CA THR A 17 -6.26 -7.38 -11.45
C THR A 17 -4.95 -6.70 -11.05
N ILE A 18 -3.86 -7.45 -11.08
CA ILE A 18 -2.51 -6.92 -10.87
C ILE A 18 -1.97 -6.42 -12.21
N THR A 19 -1.51 -5.17 -12.24
CA THR A 19 -1.16 -4.47 -13.47
C THR A 19 0.35 -4.34 -13.72
N GLY A 20 1.18 -4.59 -12.70
CA GLY A 20 2.64 -4.48 -12.81
C GLY A 20 3.41 -5.38 -11.85
N GLY A 21 4.68 -5.63 -12.16
CA GLY A 21 5.53 -6.56 -11.40
C GLY A 21 5.79 -6.14 -9.94
N VAL A 22 5.91 -4.84 -9.68
CA VAL A 22 6.10 -4.32 -8.30
C VAL A 22 4.83 -4.51 -7.46
N GLU A 23 3.66 -4.28 -8.06
CA GLU A 23 2.36 -4.56 -7.44
C GLU A 23 2.21 -6.05 -7.15
N ALA A 24 2.55 -6.92 -8.11
CA ALA A 24 2.52 -8.37 -7.95
C ALA A 24 3.39 -8.85 -6.78
N ARG A 25 4.66 -8.39 -6.75
CA ARG A 25 5.61 -8.76 -5.69
C ARG A 25 5.09 -8.35 -4.32
N THR A 26 4.61 -7.11 -4.19
CA THR A 26 4.09 -6.58 -2.92
C THR A 26 2.87 -7.36 -2.46
N TRP A 27 1.94 -7.66 -3.38
CA TRP A 27 0.76 -8.47 -3.10
C TRP A 27 1.11 -9.86 -2.58
N PHE A 28 1.86 -10.66 -3.35
CA PHE A 28 2.18 -12.03 -2.95
C PHE A 28 3.04 -12.10 -1.68
N LEU A 29 4.01 -11.19 -1.54
CA LEU A 29 4.84 -11.11 -0.33
C LEU A 29 3.98 -10.79 0.90
N SER A 30 3.12 -9.78 0.82
CA SER A 30 2.25 -9.39 1.95
C SER A 30 1.30 -10.51 2.37
N ARG A 31 0.73 -11.27 1.41
CA ARG A 31 -0.13 -12.42 1.72
C ARG A 31 0.62 -13.52 2.45
N LEU A 32 1.82 -13.88 1.99
CA LEU A 32 2.63 -14.90 2.64
C LEU A 32 3.02 -14.48 4.06
N LEU A 33 3.42 -13.22 4.26
CA LEU A 33 3.77 -12.70 5.57
C LEU A 33 2.56 -12.61 6.51
N ALA A 34 1.38 -12.25 6.01
CA ALA A 34 0.16 -12.12 6.80
C ALA A 34 -0.31 -13.45 7.43
N GLN A 35 0.16 -14.60 6.94
CA GLN A 35 -0.11 -15.90 7.55
C GLN A 35 0.49 -16.04 8.96
N ARG A 36 1.53 -15.26 9.30
CA ARG A 36 2.27 -15.39 10.57
C ARG A 36 2.57 -14.05 11.25
N HIS A 37 2.27 -12.93 10.61
CA HIS A 37 2.64 -11.59 11.07
C HIS A 37 1.50 -10.58 10.88
N ASP A 38 1.52 -9.49 11.65
CA ASP A 38 0.59 -8.37 11.49
C ASP A 38 1.12 -7.46 10.38
N VAL A 39 0.54 -7.57 9.18
CA VAL A 39 1.02 -6.87 7.99
C VAL A 39 0.15 -5.66 7.69
N THR A 40 0.80 -4.51 7.56
CA THR A 40 0.20 -3.26 7.10
C THR A 40 0.83 -2.84 5.77
N VAL A 41 0.00 -2.44 4.81
CA VAL A 41 0.43 -1.89 3.53
C VAL A 41 -0.05 -0.44 3.42
N ILE A 42 0.86 0.47 3.09
CA ILE A 42 0.52 1.84 2.68
C ILE A 42 0.69 1.96 1.17
N THR A 43 -0.37 2.37 0.48
CA THR A 43 -0.40 2.49 -0.99
C THR A 43 -1.08 3.77 -1.47
N SER A 44 -0.90 4.16 -2.73
CA SER A 44 -1.61 5.30 -3.29
C SER A 44 -3.13 5.04 -3.37
N TRP A 45 -3.92 6.12 -3.39
CA TRP A 45 -5.37 6.04 -3.46
C TRP A 45 -5.89 6.29 -4.88
N ARG A 46 -6.70 5.36 -5.40
CA ARG A 46 -7.43 5.51 -6.67
C ARG A 46 -8.92 5.75 -6.42
N ARG A 47 -9.57 6.50 -7.30
CA ARG A 47 -11.02 6.78 -7.26
C ARG A 47 -11.76 5.44 -7.33
N SER A 48 -12.79 5.25 -6.48
CA SER A 48 -13.52 4.01 -6.19
C SER A 48 -12.96 3.09 -5.09
N GLN A 49 -11.72 3.31 -4.62
CA GLN A 49 -11.17 2.52 -3.52
C GLN A 49 -11.50 3.15 -2.15
N PRO A 50 -11.72 2.36 -1.09
CA PRO A 50 -11.81 2.90 0.26
C PRO A 50 -10.43 3.34 0.74
N ARG A 51 -10.41 4.30 1.67
CA ARG A 51 -9.17 4.86 2.25
C ARG A 51 -8.44 3.88 3.16
N SER A 52 -9.17 2.96 3.75
CA SER A 52 -8.64 1.88 4.56
C SER A 52 -9.49 0.64 4.36
N GLN A 53 -8.87 -0.53 4.33
CA GLN A 53 -9.57 -1.81 4.28
C GLN A 53 -8.67 -2.93 4.78
N ILE A 54 -9.24 -4.11 4.98
CA ILE A 54 -8.48 -5.35 5.18
C ILE A 54 -8.68 -6.24 3.95
N ILE A 55 -7.59 -6.74 3.37
CA ILE A 55 -7.61 -7.73 2.27
C ILE A 55 -6.79 -8.93 2.69
N ASP A 56 -7.36 -10.14 2.72
CA ASP A 56 -6.62 -11.36 3.08
C ASP A 56 -5.79 -11.23 4.39
N GLY A 57 -6.37 -10.58 5.41
CA GLY A 57 -5.70 -10.32 6.69
C GLY A 57 -4.69 -9.16 6.69
N ILE A 58 -4.49 -8.49 5.56
CA ILE A 58 -3.56 -7.36 5.39
C ILE A 58 -4.30 -6.04 5.61
N LYS A 59 -3.81 -5.19 6.52
CA LYS A 59 -4.34 -3.84 6.74
C LYS A 59 -3.82 -2.92 5.63
N VAL A 60 -4.69 -2.41 4.77
CA VAL A 60 -4.30 -1.53 3.67
C VAL A 60 -4.77 -0.11 3.95
N TYR A 61 -3.86 0.86 3.89
CA TYR A 61 -4.14 2.28 4.02
C TYR A 61 -3.75 3.05 2.77
N ARG A 62 -4.60 3.99 2.35
CA ARG A 62 -4.44 4.78 1.13
C ARG A 62 -4.42 6.30 1.41
N PRO A 63 -3.32 6.84 1.96
CA PRO A 63 -3.23 8.24 2.35
C PRO A 63 -3.09 9.19 1.15
N GLY A 64 -3.31 10.48 1.39
CA GLY A 64 -3.02 11.54 0.42
C GLY A 64 -4.13 11.79 -0.61
N GLN A 65 -3.77 12.42 -1.72
CA GLN A 65 -4.71 12.76 -2.80
C GLN A 65 -4.80 11.63 -3.84
N HIS A 66 -5.80 11.74 -4.71
CA HIS A 66 -6.01 10.79 -5.81
C HIS A 66 -4.75 10.68 -6.67
N HIS A 67 -4.31 9.44 -6.90
CA HIS A 67 -3.17 9.13 -7.76
C HIS A 67 -3.66 8.20 -8.87
N GLU A 68 -3.85 8.74 -10.07
CA GLU A 68 -4.11 7.89 -11.24
C GLU A 68 -2.85 7.11 -11.59
N TYR A 69 -3.05 5.84 -11.95
CA TYR A 69 -2.00 4.98 -12.48
C TYR A 69 -1.34 5.65 -13.67
N ALA A 70 -0.05 5.96 -13.57
CA ALA A 70 0.70 6.63 -14.64
C ALA A 70 2.06 5.97 -14.83
N ASN A 71 2.32 5.53 -16.05
CA ASN A 71 3.60 4.91 -16.43
C ASN A 71 4.73 5.95 -16.52
N GLU A 72 4.43 7.23 -16.80
CA GLU A 72 5.42 8.31 -16.93
C GLU A 72 4.91 9.66 -16.38
N GLY A 73 5.85 10.55 -16.01
CA GLY A 73 5.58 11.99 -15.93
C GLY A 73 4.98 12.60 -14.65
N LYS A 74 4.86 11.88 -13.52
CA LYS A 74 4.23 12.43 -12.29
C LYS A 74 5.11 12.44 -11.03
N ALA A 75 6.33 12.97 -11.12
CA ALA A 75 7.25 13.07 -9.97
C ALA A 75 6.63 13.79 -8.74
N GLY A 76 5.87 14.87 -8.97
CA GLY A 76 5.26 15.64 -7.88
C GLY A 76 4.12 14.94 -7.14
N SER A 77 3.36 14.04 -7.79
CA SER A 77 2.34 13.24 -7.08
C SER A 77 2.97 12.09 -6.30
N ARG A 78 4.08 11.52 -6.80
CA ARG A 78 4.86 10.49 -6.09
C ARG A 78 5.50 11.05 -4.82
N LEU A 79 6.08 12.24 -4.87
CA LEU A 79 6.63 12.90 -3.68
C LEU A 79 5.53 13.19 -2.63
N ARG A 80 4.36 13.66 -3.07
CA ARG A 80 3.21 13.86 -2.18
C ARG A 80 2.73 12.55 -1.54
N PHE A 81 2.69 11.47 -2.31
CA PHE A 81 2.38 10.15 -1.77
C PHE A 81 3.43 9.71 -0.73
N ALA A 82 4.72 9.81 -1.05
CA ALA A 82 5.80 9.44 -0.13
C ALA A 82 5.72 10.20 1.20
N LEU A 83 5.48 11.52 1.15
CA LEU A 83 5.31 12.34 2.36
C LEU A 83 4.05 11.93 3.16
N ALA A 84 2.94 11.65 2.47
CA ALA A 84 1.72 11.21 3.13
C ALA A 84 1.87 9.80 3.76
N ALA A 85 2.59 8.91 3.09
CA ALA A 85 2.91 7.57 3.55
C ALA A 85 3.82 7.62 4.79
N TYR A 86 4.88 8.42 4.75
CA TYR A 86 5.76 8.66 5.90
C TYR A 86 4.98 9.15 7.13
N ARG A 87 4.19 10.21 6.97
CA ARG A 87 3.37 10.77 8.08
C ARG A 87 2.35 9.79 8.63
N LEU A 88 1.82 8.90 7.80
CA LEU A 88 0.89 7.86 8.27
C LEU A 88 1.65 6.73 8.97
N GLY A 89 2.77 6.26 8.42
CA GLY A 89 3.61 5.22 9.01
C GLY A 89 4.08 5.59 10.42
N CYS A 90 4.56 6.84 10.61
CA CYS A 90 4.95 7.34 11.93
C CYS A 90 3.80 7.37 12.95
N ARG A 91 2.53 7.48 12.49
CA ARG A 91 1.34 7.49 13.37
C ARG A 91 0.80 6.10 13.68
N LEU A 92 0.97 5.14 12.76
CA LEU A 92 0.51 3.76 12.95
C LEU A 92 1.49 2.93 13.78
N GLY A 93 2.76 3.33 13.83
CA GLY A 93 3.84 2.61 14.48
C GLY A 93 3.82 2.65 16.02
N PRO A 94 4.67 1.84 16.68
CA PRO A 94 5.91 1.27 16.13
C PRO A 94 5.71 0.01 15.26
N PHE A 95 6.62 -0.17 14.29
CA PHE A 95 6.75 -1.36 13.45
C PHE A 95 8.13 -1.99 13.68
N ASP A 96 8.21 -3.31 13.54
CA ASP A 96 9.45 -4.05 13.71
C ASP A 96 10.33 -3.97 12.45
N ILE A 97 9.69 -3.96 11.27
CA ILE A 97 10.32 -3.89 9.94
C ILE A 97 9.45 -3.02 9.02
N VAL A 98 10.10 -2.21 8.18
CA VAL A 98 9.51 -1.36 7.13
C VAL A 98 10.15 -1.66 5.79
#